data_AF-A0A848IMI6-F1
#
_entry.id   AF-A0A848IMI6-F1
#
_cell.length_a   1.000
_cell.length_b   1.000
_cell.length_c   1.000
_cell.angle_alpha   90.00
_cell.angle_beta   90.00
_cell.angle_gamma   90.00
#
_symmetry.space_group_name_H-M   'P 1'
#
loop_
_entity.id
_entity.type
_entity.pdbx_description
1 polymer ?
#
loop_
_entity_poly.entity_id
_entity_poly.type
_entity_poly.pdbx_seq_one_letter_code
_entity_poly.pdbx_strand_id
1 'polypeptide(L)' 'MTDDLDEFDAYLDHLAQELGHANRHAGLKGYCSGLVMPLSRKSVEPMAAHIDPLHASAKHQSLHHFVAKAEWSDKA' A
#
# COMPACT_ATOMS: atom_id res chain seq x y z
N MET A 1 3.14 12.96 16.71
CA MET A 1 3.18 13.22 15.25
C MET A 1 4.24 12.37 14.57
N THR A 2 5.50 12.33 15.05
CA THR A 2 6.48 11.32 14.59
C THR A 2 6.14 9.93 15.14
N ASP A 3 5.76 9.86 16.42
CA ASP A 3 5.34 8.59 17.06
C ASP A 3 4.21 7.87 16.30
N ASP A 4 3.24 8.60 15.76
CA ASP A 4 2.11 8.02 15.01
C ASP A 4 2.54 7.38 13.68
N LEU A 5 3.56 7.96 13.03
CA LEU A 5 4.13 7.41 11.80
C LEU A 5 5.02 6.20 12.09
N ASP A 6 5.76 6.26 13.19
CA ASP A 6 6.61 5.15 13.65
C ASP A 6 5.77 3.95 14.10
N GLU A 7 4.64 4.18 14.78
CA GLU A 7 3.68 3.12 15.15
C GLU A 7 2.99 2.54 13.92
N PHE A 8 2.59 3.38 12.95
CA PHE A 8 2.01 2.90 11.70
C PHE A 8 2.99 2.05 10.90
N ASP A 9 4.25 2.46 10.78
CA ASP A 9 5.28 1.69 10.09
C ASP A 9 5.55 0.36 10.81
N ALA A 10 5.63 0.35 12.14
CA ALA A 10 5.78 -0.87 12.92
C ALA A 10 4.59 -1.84 12.74
N TYR A 11 3.37 -1.32 12.69
CA TYR A 11 2.17 -2.11 12.40
C TYR A 11 2.21 -2.72 10.99
N LEU A 12 2.60 -1.94 9.99
CA LEU A 12 2.73 -2.43 8.62
C LEU A 12 3.83 -3.49 8.49
N ASP A 13 4.95 -3.32 9.17
CA ASP A 13 6.04 -4.31 9.18
C ASP A 13 5.59 -5.63 9.81
N HIS A 14 4.79 -5.58 10.89
CA HIS A 14 4.19 -6.77 11.48
C HIS A 14 3.26 -7.50 10.50
N LEU A 15 2.35 -6.78 9.85
CA LEU A 15 1.47 -7.36 8.82
C LEU A 15 2.25 -7.95 7.64
N ALA A 16 3.34 -7.29 7.25
CA ALA A 16 4.14 -7.70 6.11
C ALA A 16 4.84 -9.06 6.31
N GLN A 17 5.14 -9.45 7.56
CA GLN A 17 5.68 -10.78 7.88
C GLN A 17 4.70 -11.90 7.52
N GLU A 18 3.39 -11.67 7.71
CA GLU A 18 2.34 -12.65 7.38
C GLU A 18 2.09 -12.80 5.87
N LEU A 19 2.53 -11.82 5.06
CA LEU A 19 2.33 -11.79 3.61
C LEU A 19 3.28 -12.71 2.83
N GLY A 20 4.30 -13.28 3.49
CA GLY A 20 5.14 -14.37 2.96
C GLY A 20 6.14 -14.02 1.83
N HIS A 21 6.08 -12.81 1.26
CA HIS A 21 6.99 -12.37 0.19
C HIS A 21 7.47 -10.92 0.36
N ALA A 22 8.78 -10.69 0.28
CA ALA A 22 9.41 -9.37 0.43
C ALA A 22 8.86 -8.30 -0.54
N ASN A 23 8.51 -8.68 -1.77
CA ASN A 23 7.92 -7.76 -2.76
C ASN A 23 6.52 -7.24 -2.36
N ARG A 24 5.85 -7.89 -1.40
CA ARG A 24 4.55 -7.45 -0.87
C ARG A 24 4.69 -6.38 0.21
N HIS A 25 5.86 -6.21 0.84
CA HIS A 25 6.08 -5.15 1.83
C HIS A 25 5.88 -3.76 1.20
N ALA A 26 6.54 -3.50 0.06
CA ALA A 26 6.43 -2.21 -0.63
C ALA A 26 4.99 -1.96 -1.15
N GLY A 27 4.32 -3.02 -1.62
CA GLY A 27 2.93 -2.96 -2.05
C GLY A 27 1.98 -2.64 -0.90
N LEU A 28 2.12 -3.32 0.24
CA LEU A 28 1.35 -3.10 1.46
C LEU A 28 1.54 -1.67 1.96
N LYS A 29 2.80 -1.23 2.14
CA LYS A 29 3.09 0.11 2.66
C LYS A 29 2.51 1.19 1.75
N GLY A 30 2.69 1.07 0.43
CA GLY A 30 2.11 2.01 -0.53
C GLY A 30 0.59 2.03 -0.51
N TYR A 31 -0.05 0.86 -0.47
CA TYR A 31 -1.50 0.74 -0.49
C TYR A 31 -2.14 1.25 0.80
N CYS A 32 -1.67 0.81 1.96
CA CYS A 32 -2.16 1.25 3.25
C CYS A 32 -1.93 2.74 3.47
N SER A 33 -0.75 3.26 3.10
CA SER A 33 -0.47 4.71 3.16
C SER A 33 -1.51 5.49 2.34
N GLY A 34 -1.82 5.03 1.13
CA GLY A 34 -2.83 5.71 0.31
C GLY A 34 -4.25 5.65 0.87
N LEU A 35 -4.61 4.61 1.63
CA LEU A 35 -5.93 4.50 2.25
C LEU A 35 -6.11 5.43 3.45
N VAL A 36 -5.02 5.76 4.16
CA VAL A 36 -5.05 6.66 5.33
C VAL A 36 -4.86 8.14 4.95
N MET A 37 -4.50 8.44 3.70
CA MET A 37 -4.43 9.82 3.21
C MET A 37 -5.81 10.49 3.13
N PRO A 38 -5.87 11.83 3.26
CA PRO A 38 -7.11 12.60 3.21
C PRO A 38 -7.62 12.78 1.76
N LEU A 39 -7.88 11.67 1.08
CA LEU A 39 -8.42 11.65 -0.28
C LEU A 39 -9.95 11.60 -0.25
N SER A 40 -10.59 12.37 -1.13
CA SER A 40 -12.05 12.33 -1.33
C SER A 40 -12.53 10.96 -1.85
N ARG A 41 -11.71 10.28 -2.65
CA ARG A 41 -11.98 8.94 -3.19
C ARG A 41 -10.80 8.00 -2.90
N LYS A 42 -11.03 6.98 -2.08
CA LYS A 42 -10.05 5.95 -1.70
C LYS A 42 -10.01 4.82 -2.72
N SER A 43 -9.37 5.09 -3.85
CA SER A 43 -9.16 4.10 -4.92
C SER A 43 -7.76 4.22 -5.50
N VAL A 44 -7.30 3.18 -6.20
CA VAL A 44 -5.91 3.03 -6.63
C VAL A 44 -5.39 4.22 -7.44
N GLU A 45 -6.20 4.76 -8.35
CA GLU A 45 -5.82 5.88 -9.21
C GLU A 45 -5.58 7.20 -8.42
N PRO A 46 -6.54 7.72 -7.64
CA PRO A 46 -6.31 8.86 -6.74
C PRO A 46 -5.15 8.67 -5.76
N MET A 47 -4.99 7.45 -5.22
CA MET A 47 -3.89 7.14 -4.31
C MET A 47 -2.54 7.24 -5.02
N ALA A 48 -2.42 6.64 -6.21
CA ALA A 48 -1.20 6.68 -7.00
C ALA A 48 -0.81 8.11 -7.43
N ALA A 49 -1.79 8.89 -7.89
CA ALA A 49 -1.60 10.28 -8.28
C ALA A 49 -1.15 11.17 -7.11
N HIS A 50 -1.51 10.81 -5.88
CA HIS A 50 -1.11 11.55 -4.68
C HIS A 50 0.22 11.07 -4.08
N ILE A 51 0.49 9.75 -4.08
CA ILE A 51 1.73 9.17 -3.53
C ILE A 51 2.94 9.54 -4.38
N ASP A 52 2.83 9.46 -5.70
CA ASP A 52 3.93 9.74 -6.62
C ASP A 52 3.40 10.40 -7.89
N PRO A 53 3.12 11.71 -7.84
CA PRO A 53 2.51 12.43 -8.96
C PRO A 53 3.34 12.37 -10.25
N LEU A 54 4.67 12.31 -10.13
CA LEU A 54 5.58 12.24 -11.27
C LEU A 54 5.58 10.86 -11.94
N HIS A 55 5.29 9.80 -11.18
CA HIS A 55 5.22 8.43 -11.69
C HIS A 55 3.87 7.77 -11.42
N ALA A 56 2.78 8.55 -11.51
CA ALA A 56 1.44 8.13 -11.10
C ALA A 56 0.98 6.85 -11.81
N SER A 57 1.29 6.69 -13.10
CA SER A 57 0.95 5.48 -13.86
C SER A 57 1.70 4.24 -13.35
N ALA A 58 3.01 4.35 -13.11
CA ALA A 58 3.81 3.26 -12.55
C ALA A 58 3.34 2.90 -11.12
N LYS A 59 3.05 3.92 -10.30
CA LYS A 59 2.52 3.73 -8.95
C LYS A 59 1.14 3.06 -8.98
N HIS A 60 0.26 3.48 -9.90
CA HIS A 60 -1.04 2.85 -10.11
C HIS A 60 -0.89 1.37 -10.45
N GLN A 61 -0.01 1.01 -11.39
CA GLN A 61 0.22 -0.40 -11.74
C GLN A 61 0.78 -1.21 -10.57
N SER A 62 1.73 -0.65 -9.81
CA SER A 62 2.28 -1.30 -8.62
C SER A 62 1.20 -1.59 -7.57
N LEU A 63 0.37 -0.58 -7.24
CA LEU A 63 -0.71 -0.72 -6.27
C LEU A 63 -1.82 -1.65 -6.76
N HIS A 64 -2.22 -1.54 -8.03
CA HIS A 64 -3.21 -2.42 -8.64
C HIS A 64 -2.71 -3.88 -8.67
N HIS A 65 -1.43 -4.10 -9.00
CA HIS A 65 -0.86 -5.42 -9.00
C HIS A 65 -0.87 -6.03 -7.60
N PHE A 66 -0.44 -5.26 -6.60
CA PHE A 66 -0.50 -5.68 -5.21
C PHE A 66 -1.91 -6.09 -4.79
N VAL A 67 -2.90 -5.20 -4.91
CA VAL A 67 -4.24 -5.46 -4.35
C VAL A 67 -5.07 -6.46 -5.15
N ALA A 68 -4.93 -6.48 -6.49
CA ALA A 68 -5.87 -7.21 -7.35
C ALA A 68 -5.24 -8.36 -8.16
N LYS A 69 -3.91 -8.43 -8.28
CA LYS A 69 -3.24 -9.44 -9.13
C LYS A 69 -2.16 -10.26 -8.44
N ALA A 70 -1.84 -9.99 -7.18
CA ALA A 70 -0.88 -10.81 -6.45
C ALA A 70 -1.48 -12.19 -6.12
N GLU A 71 -0.62 -13.18 -5.89
CA GLU A 71 -1.02 -14.56 -5.55
C GLU A 71 -1.55 -14.64 -4.11
N TRP A 72 -2.71 -14.04 -3.87
CA TRP A 72 -3.39 -14.09 -2.58
C TRP A 72 -3.87 -15.50 -2.29
N SER A 73 -3.70 -15.94 -1.05
CA SER A 73 -4.30 -17.19 -0.59
C SER A 73 -5.76 -16.93 -0.28
N ASP A 74 -6.67 -17.58 -1.01
CA ASP A 74 -8.11 -17.55 -0.72
C ASP A 74 -8.51 -18.41 0.50
N LYS A 75 -7.53 -19.05 1.18
CA LYS A 75 -7.78 -19.76 2.43
C LYS A 75 -8.04 -18.74 3.54
N ALA A 76 -9.31 -18.61 3.91
CA ALA A 76 -9.77 -17.85 5.08
C ALA A 76 -9.57 -18.62 6.38
#